data_AF-A0A947QX89-F1
#
_entry.id   AF-A0A947QX89-F1
#
_cell.length_a   1.000
_cell.length_b   1.000
_cell.length_c   1.000
_cell.angle_alpha   90.00
_cell.angle_beta   90.00
_cell.angle_gamma   90.00
#
_symmetry.space_group_name_H-M   'P 1'
#
loop_
_entity.id
_entity.type
_entity.pdbx_description
1 polymer ?
#
loop_
_entity_poly.entity_id
_entity_poly.type
_entity_poly.pdbx_seq_one_letter_code
_entity_poly.pdbx_strand_id
1 'polypeptide(L)'
;MNSKVLAFAFGLSAEIERRLISQRTMEALARKKKEGKKLGRPKGSLTKITKLTGKENEIKLLLEKKVSVSAIARIFGVNRLTVRHFIKTKNVLLLVDLIE
;
A
#
# COMPACT_ATOMS: atom_id res chain seq x y z
N MET A 1 -34.21 -18.63 30.94
CA MET A 1 -33.96 -17.17 30.98
C MET A 1 -32.50 -16.79 31.26
N ASN A 2 -31.76 -17.58 32.05
CA ASN A 2 -30.40 -17.23 32.52
C ASN A 2 -29.33 -17.11 31.40
N SER A 3 -29.39 -17.96 30.37
CA SER A 3 -28.39 -17.98 29.29
C SER A 3 -28.39 -16.74 28.39
N LYS A 4 -29.56 -16.11 28.17
CA LYS A 4 -29.67 -14.90 27.32
C LYS A 4 -29.05 -13.66 27.99
N VAL A 5 -29.22 -13.52 29.31
CA VAL A 5 -28.64 -12.41 30.08
C VAL A 5 -27.13 -12.54 30.19
N LEU A 6 -26.62 -13.76 30.41
CA LEU A 6 -25.18 -14.03 30.42
C LEU A 6 -24.53 -13.74 29.07
N ALA A 7 -25.15 -14.19 27.96
CA ALA A 7 -24.63 -13.90 26.62
C ALA A 7 -24.57 -12.38 26.33
N PHE A 8 -25.55 -11.62 26.80
CA PHE A 8 -25.56 -10.16 26.68
C PHE A 8 -24.44 -9.51 27.50
N ALA A 9 -24.25 -9.93 28.76
CA ALA A 9 -23.18 -9.42 29.61
C ALA A 9 -21.79 -9.71 29.04
N PHE A 10 -21.55 -10.90 28.50
CA PHE A 10 -20.29 -11.23 27.82
C PHE A 10 -20.10 -10.43 26.53
N GLY A 11 -21.17 -10.20 25.75
CA GLY A 11 -21.13 -9.36 24.57
C GLY A 11 -20.71 -7.91 24.88
N LEU A 12 -21.29 -7.32 25.93
CA LEU A 12 -20.92 -5.99 26.40
C LEU A 12 -19.48 -5.93 26.92
N SER A 13 -19.08 -6.91 27.73
CA SER A 13 -17.70 -6.99 28.26
C SER A 13 -16.67 -7.08 27.12
N ALA A 14 -16.93 -7.92 26.11
CA ALA A 14 -16.04 -8.06 24.95
C ALA A 14 -15.97 -6.77 24.12
N GLU A 15 -17.07 -6.01 24.01
CA GLU A 15 -17.06 -4.72 23.33
C GLU A 15 -16.25 -3.67 24.09
N ILE A 16 -16.43 -3.59 25.41
CA ILE A 16 -15.69 -2.68 26.29
C ILE A 16 -14.19 -3.00 26.21
N GLU A 17 -13.82 -4.28 26.30
CA GLU A 17 -12.42 -4.69 26.19
C GLU A 17 -11.80 -4.25 24.86
N ARG A 18 -12.48 -4.48 23.73
CA ARG A 18 -12.00 -4.04 22.41
C ARG A 18 -11.79 -2.53 22.37
N ARG A 19 -12.71 -1.75 22.94
CA ARG A 19 -12.60 -0.28 23.03
C ARG A 19 -11.40 0.13 23.89
N LEU A 20 -11.18 -0.51 25.04
CA LEU A 20 -10.05 -0.24 25.92
C LEU A 20 -8.71 -0.56 25.26
N ILE A 21 -8.61 -1.67 24.52
CA ILE A 21 -7.41 -2.02 23.74
C ILE A 21 -7.14 -0.94 22.69
N SER A 22 -8.18 -0.52 21.95
CA SER A 22 -8.07 0.53 20.95
C SER A 22 -7.59 1.85 21.58
N GLN A 23 -8.25 2.31 22.65
CA GLN A 23 -7.88 3.53 23.40
C GLN A 23 -6.41 3.51 23.82
N ARG A 24 -5.96 2.42 24.46
CA ARG A 24 -4.58 2.24 24.89
C ARG A 24 -3.58 2.39 23.74
N THR A 25 -3.88 1.80 22.57
CA THR A 25 -2.99 1.90 21.41
C THR A 25 -2.98 3.30 20.80
N MET A 26 -4.13 3.97 20.74
CA MET A 26 -4.24 5.34 20.23
C MET A 26 -3.48 6.33 21.10
N GLU A 27 -3.61 6.23 22.42
CA GLU A 27 -2.87 7.06 23.37
C GLU A 27 -1.36 6.85 23.26
N ALA A 28 -0.91 5.60 23.16
CA ALA A 28 0.50 5.28 22.98
C ALA A 28 1.06 5.82 21.65
N LEU A 29 0.30 5.75 20.55
CA LEU A 29 0.66 6.33 19.26
C LEU A 29 0.68 7.85 19.30
N ALA A 30 -0.31 8.48 19.94
CA ALA A 30 -0.37 9.92 20.12
C ALA A 30 0.85 10.43 20.91
N ARG A 31 1.24 9.72 21.98
CA ARG A 31 2.45 10.02 22.75
C ARG A 31 3.71 9.90 21.87
N LYS A 32 3.89 8.80 21.14
CA LYS A 32 5.05 8.63 20.22
C LYS A 32 5.11 9.72 19.14
N LYS A 33 3.96 10.16 18.63
CA LYS A 33 3.88 11.26 17.67
C LYS A 33 4.31 12.59 18.31
N LYS A 34 3.89 12.86 19.55
CA LYS A 34 4.31 14.05 20.33
C LYS A 34 5.81 14.03 20.64
N GLU A 35 6.39 12.86 20.89
CA GLU A 35 7.85 12.65 21.05
C GLU A 35 8.62 12.82 19.72
N GLY A 36 7.95 13.16 18.62
CA GLY A 36 8.59 13.40 17.32
C GLY A 36 8.85 12.13 16.49
N LYS A 37 8.43 10.95 16.97
CA LYS A 37 8.55 9.71 16.19
C LYS A 37 7.57 9.73 15.02
N LYS A 38 8.09 9.58 13.80
CA LYS A 38 7.28 9.45 12.59
C LYS A 38 6.52 8.12 12.63
N LEU A 39 5.19 8.20 12.56
CA LEU A 39 4.31 7.05 12.40
C LEU A 39 4.10 6.75 10.91
N GLY A 40 3.86 5.48 10.59
CA GLY A 40 3.63 5.02 9.22
C GLY A 40 4.90 4.73 8.43
N ARG A 41 4.76 4.70 7.10
CA ARG A 41 5.85 4.34 6.18
C ARG A 41 6.91 5.45 6.12
N PRO A 42 8.21 5.12 6.20
CA PRO A 42 9.26 6.14 6.10
C PRO A 42 9.24 6.86 4.75
N LYS A 43 9.50 8.18 4.79
CA LYS A 43 9.56 9.03 3.58
C LYS A 43 10.63 8.50 2.63
N GLY A 44 10.29 8.40 1.34
CA GLY A 44 11.20 7.93 0.29
C GLY A 44 11.39 6.41 0.27
N SER A 45 10.81 5.65 1.20
CA SER A 45 10.86 4.20 1.14
C SER A 45 10.02 3.69 -0.01
N LEU A 46 10.65 3.00 -0.96
CA LEU A 46 10.02 2.35 -2.10
C LEU A 46 9.75 0.88 -1.80
N THR A 47 8.71 0.33 -2.41
CA THR A 47 8.34 -1.06 -2.15
C THR A 47 9.33 -1.93 -2.91
N LYS A 48 10.05 -2.81 -2.20
CA LYS A 48 11.06 -3.68 -2.82
C LYS A 48 10.47 -4.60 -3.89
N ILE A 49 9.28 -5.13 -3.61
CA ILE A 49 8.55 -6.05 -4.48
C ILE A 49 7.20 -5.42 -4.82
N THR A 50 6.96 -5.23 -6.10
CA THR A 50 5.69 -4.72 -6.64
C THR A 50 5.06 -5.79 -7.53
N LYS A 51 3.78 -5.61 -7.89
CA LYS A 51 3.11 -6.48 -8.88
C LYS A 51 3.80 -6.55 -10.24
N LEU A 52 4.67 -5.57 -10.54
CA LEU A 52 5.41 -5.44 -11.80
C LEU A 52 6.86 -5.94 -11.68
N THR A 53 7.31 -6.31 -10.47
CA THR A 53 8.64 -6.86 -10.26
C THR A 53 8.78 -8.18 -11.02
N GLY A 54 9.83 -8.31 -11.82
CA GLY A 54 10.05 -9.47 -12.71
C GLY A 54 9.35 -9.39 -14.07
N LYS A 55 8.54 -8.36 -14.33
CA LYS A 55 7.85 -8.13 -15.62
C LYS A 55 8.53 -7.04 -16.47
N GLU A 56 9.80 -6.78 -16.19
CA GLU A 56 10.55 -5.65 -16.76
C GLU A 56 10.69 -5.78 -18.27
N ASN A 57 11.03 -6.97 -18.76
CA ASN A 57 11.18 -7.25 -20.19
C ASN A 57 9.86 -7.14 -20.95
N GLU A 58 8.75 -7.61 -20.36
CA GLU A 58 7.42 -7.53 -20.98
C GLU A 58 6.95 -6.07 -21.08
N ILE A 59 7.15 -5.29 -20.02
CA ILE A 59 6.84 -3.85 -20.01
C ILE A 59 7.72 -3.12 -21.04
N LYS A 60 9.01 -3.47 -21.14
CA LYS A 60 9.91 -2.90 -22.15
C LYS A 60 9.43 -3.17 -23.57
N LEU A 61 9.06 -4.41 -23.89
CA LEU A 61 8.51 -4.79 -25.19
C LEU A 61 7.22 -4.03 -25.53
N LEU A 62 6.33 -3.85 -24.55
CA LEU A 62 5.10 -3.09 -24.74
C LEU A 62 5.38 -1.60 -25.00
N LEU A 63 6.39 -1.03 -24.34
CA LEU A 63 6.82 0.35 -24.57
C LEU A 63 7.45 0.52 -25.97
N GLU A 64 8.29 -0.43 -26.40
CA GLU A 64 8.88 -0.45 -27.76
C GLU A 64 7.79 -0.52 -28.85
N LYS A 65 6.72 -1.27 -28.59
CA LYS A 65 5.52 -1.34 -29.45
C LYS A 65 4.63 -0.08 -29.38
N LYS A 66 5.09 1.00 -28.72
CA LYS A 66 4.35 2.26 -28.51
C LYS A 66 3.00 2.07 -27.82
N VAL A 67 2.84 1.03 -27.00
CA VAL A 67 1.62 0.81 -26.22
C VAL A 67 1.57 1.88 -25.11
N SER A 68 0.44 2.57 -25.00
CA SER A 68 0.26 3.60 -23.99
C SER A 68 0.41 3.04 -22.56
N VAL A 69 0.98 3.84 -21.65
CA VAL A 69 1.11 3.48 -20.23
C VAL A 69 -0.24 3.10 -19.60
N SER A 70 -1.34 3.72 -20.05
CA SER A 70 -2.70 3.39 -19.60
C SER A 70 -3.16 2.00 -20.06
N ALA A 71 -2.77 1.57 -21.26
CA ALA A 71 -3.07 0.22 -21.75
C ALA A 71 -2.22 -0.83 -21.01
N ILE A 72 -0.93 -0.56 -20.80
CA ILE A 72 -0.03 -1.40 -20.00
C ILE A 72 -0.59 -1.60 -18.58
N ALA A 73 -1.10 -0.52 -17.97
CA ALA A 73 -1.71 -0.57 -16.65
C ALA A 73 -2.95 -1.49 -16.61
N ARG A 74 -3.79 -1.46 -17.65
CA ARG A 74 -4.94 -2.35 -17.79
C ARG A 74 -4.52 -3.82 -17.95
N ILE A 75 -3.51 -4.09 -18.77
CA ILE A 75 -2.96 -5.44 -18.98
C ILE A 75 -2.49 -6.06 -17.66
N PHE A 76 -1.79 -5.28 -16.83
CA PHE A 76 -1.25 -5.76 -15.56
C PHE A 76 -2.19 -5.56 -14.34
N GLY A 77 -3.39 -5.02 -14.54
CA GLY A 77 -4.35 -4.79 -13.45
C GLY A 77 -3.84 -3.83 -12.37
N VAL A 78 -3.09 -2.80 -12.76
CA VAL A 78 -2.52 -1.79 -11.86
C VAL A 78 -2.93 -0.37 -12.25
N ASN A 79 -2.70 0.60 -11.37
CA ASN A 79 -2.90 2.00 -11.71
C ASN A 79 -1.82 2.47 -12.70
N ARG A 80 -2.18 3.33 -13.65
CA ARG A 80 -1.23 3.99 -14.59
C ARG A 80 -0.04 4.63 -13.86
N LEU A 81 -0.28 5.24 -12.69
CA LEU A 81 0.77 5.84 -11.88
C LEU A 81 1.76 4.80 -11.35
N THR A 82 1.30 3.59 -11.03
CA THR A 82 2.17 2.48 -10.63
C THR A 82 3.10 2.10 -11.77
N VAL A 83 2.60 2.02 -13.01
CA VAL A 83 3.43 1.74 -14.19
C VAL A 83 4.42 2.88 -14.44
N ARG A 84 3.97 4.13 -14.43
CA ARG A 84 4.84 5.30 -14.61
C ARG A 84 5.94 5.38 -13.54
N HIS A 85 5.59 5.11 -12.28
CA HIS A 85 6.53 5.09 -11.18
C HIS A 85 7.53 3.93 -11.32
N PHE A 86 7.04 2.74 -11.68
CA PHE A 86 7.87 1.57 -11.93
C PHE A 86 8.91 1.84 -13.02
N ILE A 87 8.47 2.41 -14.14
CA ILE A 87 9.33 2.83 -15.25
C ILE A 87 10.43 3.81 -14.77
N LYS A 88 10.03 4.87 -14.04
CA LYS A 88 10.95 5.90 -13.52
C LYS A 88 11.96 5.35 -12.52
N THR A 89 11.53 4.46 -11.64
CA THR A 89 12.32 3.95 -10.52
C THR A 89 13.24 2.79 -10.91
N LYS A 90 12.79 1.92 -11.82
CA LYS A 90 13.55 0.75 -12.28
C LYS A 90 14.37 0.99 -13.54
N ASN A 91 14.39 2.24 -14.01
CA ASN A 91 15.14 2.68 -15.18
C ASN A 91 14.95 1.75 -16.41
N VAL A 92 13.70 1.32 -16.63
CA VAL A 92 13.33 0.46 -17.77
C VAL A 92 13.46 1.22 -19.10
N LEU A 93 13.82 2.50 -19.05
CA LEU A 93 13.74 3.49 -20.13
C LEU A 93 15.10 4.06 -20.56
N LEU A 94 16.23 3.38 -20.31
CA LEU A 94 17.56 3.82 -20.80
C LEU A 94 17.72 3.89 -22.33
N LEU A 95 16.66 3.76 -23.13
CA LEU A 95 16.74 3.76 -24.59
C LEU A 95 15.69 4.60 -25.32
N VAL A 96 14.84 5.36 -24.62
CA VAL A 96 13.79 6.17 -25.29
C VAL A 96 14.01 7.69 -25.13
N ASP A 97 15.01 8.12 -24.38
CA ASP A 97 15.41 9.54 -24.26
C ASP A 97 16.30 10.02 -25.44
N LEU A 98 16.17 9.42 -26.62
CA LEU A 98 16.93 9.79 -27.83
C LEU A 98 16.05 10.37 -28.96
N ILE A 99 14.76 10.60 -28.71
CA ILE A 99 13.84 11.21 -29.69
C ILE A 99 12.85 12.14 -28.97
N GLU A 100 13.36 13.23 -28.42
CA GLU A 100 12.72 14.56 -28.43
C GLU A 100 13.81 15.60 -28.72
#